data_AF-A0A8T5UI50-F1
#
_entry.id   AF-A0A8T5UI50-F1
#
_cell.length_a   1.000
_cell.length_b   1.000
_cell.length_c   1.000
_cell.angle_alpha   90.00
_cell.angle_beta   90.00
_cell.angle_gamma   90.00
#
_symmetry.space_group_name_H-M   'P 1'
#
loop_
_entity.id
_entity.type
_entity.pdbx_description
1 polymer ?
#
loop_
_entity_poly.entity_id
_entity_poly.type
_entity_poly.pdbx_seq_one_letter_code
_entity_poly.pdbx_strand_id
1 'polypeptide(L)'
;MKFIIDTNIVFSGLIKNSITRKILLNPNFEFYIPDFYNIEFNKYKSYILKKFNGTEGELDKLIKLIHEKIIIVVEDEYSDKLESAEVIIGKIDNKDIPFIALALDRR
;
A
#
# COMPACT_ATOMS: atom_id res chain seq x y z
N MET A 1 -1.83 2.04 16.44
CA MET A 1 -0.41 1.77 16.07
C MET A 1 -0.21 2.17 14.61
N LYS A 2 0.96 2.68 14.26
CA LYS A 2 1.29 3.11 12.89
C LYS A 2 2.03 2.00 12.16
N PHE A 3 1.67 1.76 10.90
CA PHE A 3 2.30 0.76 10.06
C PHE A 3 2.59 1.34 8.68
N ILE A 4 3.81 1.12 8.18
CA ILE A 4 4.10 1.23 6.75
C ILE A 4 3.73 -0.09 6.10
N ILE A 5 2.93 -0.06 5.04
CA ILE A 5 2.47 -1.28 4.36
C ILE A 5 2.89 -1.30 2.90
N ASP A 6 3.20 -2.50 2.40
CA ASP A 6 3.40 -2.77 0.97
C ASP A 6 2.04 -2.73 0.23
N THR A 7 2.05 -2.28 -1.02
CA THR A 7 0.97 -2.42 -2.00
C THR A 7 0.35 -3.83 -2.00
N ASN A 8 1.15 -4.89 -1.87
CA ASN A 8 0.66 -6.27 -1.84
C ASN A 8 -0.31 -6.55 -0.67
N ILE A 9 -0.16 -5.86 0.46
CA ILE A 9 -1.07 -5.97 1.60
C ILE A 9 -2.45 -5.42 1.21
N VAL A 10 -2.47 -4.26 0.54
CA VAL A 10 -3.70 -3.65 0.02
C VAL A 10 -4.35 -4.57 -1.01
N PHE A 11 -3.59 -5.11 -1.96
CA PHE A 11 -4.11 -6.02 -3.00
C PHE A 11 -4.68 -7.30 -2.40
N SER A 12 -3.98 -7.89 -1.42
CA SER A 12 -4.45 -9.09 -0.72
C SER A 12 -5.75 -8.83 0.06
N GLY A 13 -5.87 -7.63 0.64
CA GLY A 13 -7.10 -7.13 1.25
C GLY A 13 -8.24 -6.99 0.24
N LEU A 14 -7.96 -6.47 -0.96
CA LEU A 14 -8.95 -6.29 -2.03
C LEU A 14 -9.43 -7.62 -2.63
N ILE A 15 -8.52 -8.56 -2.93
CA ILE A 15 -8.85 -9.78 -3.67
C ILE A 15 -9.71 -10.76 -2.85
N LYS A 16 -9.37 -10.98 -1.57
CA LYS A 16 -10.06 -11.97 -0.72
C LYS A 16 -10.59 -11.32 0.55
N ASN A 17 -11.71 -11.84 1.06
CA ASN A 17 -12.18 -11.54 2.41
C ASN A 17 -11.28 -12.23 3.45
N SER A 18 -10.08 -11.70 3.62
CA SER A 18 -8.99 -12.26 4.41
C SER A 18 -8.86 -11.60 5.78
N ILE A 19 -8.05 -12.20 6.67
CA ILE A 19 -7.62 -11.56 7.91
C ILE A 19 -6.94 -10.21 7.60
N THR A 20 -6.16 -10.13 6.51
CA THR A 20 -5.55 -8.88 6.03
C THR A 20 -6.58 -7.79 5.79
N ARG A 21 -7.73 -8.10 5.14
CA ARG A 21 -8.82 -7.12 4.96
C ARG A 21 -9.38 -6.64 6.30
N LYS A 22 -9.59 -7.56 7.25
CA LYS A 22 -10.10 -7.21 8.58
C LYS A 22 -9.13 -6.30 9.34
N ILE A 23 -7.82 -6.52 9.20
CA ILE A 23 -6.78 -5.67 9.78
C ILE A 23 -6.77 -4.29 9.13
N LEU A 24 -6.79 -4.21 7.79
CA LEU A 24 -6.82 -2.94 7.05
C LEU A 24 -8.04 -2.07 7.40
N LEU A 25 -9.18 -2.68 7.70
CA LEU A 25 -10.41 -1.96 8.07
C LEU A 25 -10.52 -1.68 9.58
N ASN A 26 -9.56 -2.13 10.39
CA ASN A 26 -9.62 -1.95 11.84
C ASN A 26 -9.23 -0.51 12.22
N PRO A 27 -10.08 0.24 12.94
CA PRO A 27 -9.82 1.64 13.29
C PRO A 27 -8.68 1.84 14.30
N ASN A 28 -8.18 0.77 14.94
CA ASN A 28 -7.07 0.86 15.91
C ASN A 28 -5.69 0.96 15.24
N PHE A 29 -5.64 0.83 13.91
CA PHE A 29 -4.43 0.88 13.11
C PHE A 29 -4.48 2.07 12.15
N GLU A 30 -3.30 2.64 11.93
CA GLU A 30 -3.09 3.73 10.99
C GLU A 30 -2.04 3.26 9.99
N PHE A 31 -2.41 3.24 8.72
CA PHE A 31 -1.59 2.69 7.65
C PHE A 31 -1.05 3.80 6.77
N TYR A 32 0.24 3.75 6.47
CA TYR A 32 0.91 4.67 5.56
C TYR A 32 1.53 3.88 4.40
N ILE A 33 1.51 4.49 3.23
CA ILE A 33 2.05 3.89 2.00
C ILE A 33 2.60 5.00 1.09
N PRO A 34 3.74 4.80 0.40
CA PRO A 34 4.22 5.78 -0.58
C PRO A 34 3.26 5.92 -1.76
N ASP A 35 3.23 7.08 -2.41
CA ASP A 35 2.46 7.35 -3.63
C ASP A 35 2.86 6.47 -4.83
N PHE A 36 4.03 5.82 -4.77
CA PHE A 36 4.42 4.71 -5.63
C PHE A 36 3.32 3.62 -5.72
N TYR A 37 2.54 3.44 -4.64
CA TYR A 37 1.33 2.63 -4.63
C TYR A 37 0.39 2.91 -5.80
N ASN A 38 0.23 4.17 -6.22
CA ASN A 38 -0.68 4.54 -7.30
C ASN A 38 -0.24 3.95 -8.65
N ILE A 39 1.07 3.87 -8.89
CA ILE A 39 1.64 3.26 -10.09
C ILE A 39 1.31 1.77 -10.09
N GLU A 40 1.54 1.09 -8.97
CA GLU A 40 1.25 -0.33 -8.85
C GLU A 40 -0.25 -0.62 -8.90
N PHE A 41 -1.07 0.18 -8.23
CA PHE A 41 -2.51 0.03 -8.20
C PHE A 41 -3.09 0.11 -9.62
N ASN A 42 -2.67 1.09 -10.41
CA ASN A 42 -3.09 1.20 -11.80
C ASN A 42 -2.64 0.01 -12.65
N LYS A 43 -1.40 -0.46 -12.45
CA LYS A 43 -0.87 -1.64 -13.14
C LYS A 43 -1.64 -2.92 -12.83
N TYR A 44 -2.03 -3.12 -11.57
CA TYR A 44 -2.64 -4.36 -11.10
C TYR A 44 -4.17 -4.31 -10.98
N LYS A 45 -4.82 -3.17 -11.22
CA LYS A 45 -6.29 -3.01 -11.10
C LYS A 45 -7.07 -4.09 -11.86
N SER A 46 -6.73 -4.34 -13.13
CA SER A 46 -7.37 -5.36 -13.95
C SER A 46 -7.14 -6.79 -13.43
N TYR A 47 -5.98 -7.04 -12.82
CA TYR A 47 -5.68 -8.33 -12.18
C TYR A 47 -6.48 -8.53 -10.90
N ILE A 48 -6.61 -7.50 -10.08
CA ILE A 48 -7.42 -7.51 -8.86
C ILE A 48 -8.88 -7.79 -9.21
N LEU A 49 -9.43 -7.11 -10.21
CA LEU A 49 -10.80 -7.33 -10.69
C LEU A 49 -11.04 -8.78 -11.12
N LYS A 50 -10.12 -9.37 -11.89
CA LYS A 50 -10.21 -10.78 -12.32
C LYS A 50 -10.16 -11.78 -11.16
N LYS A 51 -9.48 -11.44 -10.06
CA LYS A 51 -9.33 -12.34 -8.90
C LYS A 51 -10.34 -12.05 -7.78
N PHE A 52 -11.04 -10.93 -7.84
CA PHE A 52 -12.01 -10.55 -6.85
C PHE A 52 -13.23 -11.46 -6.93
N ASN A 53 -13.62 -12.02 -5.78
CA ASN A 53 -14.81 -12.86 -5.71
C ASN A 53 -16.05 -11.99 -5.42
N GLY A 54 -16.53 -11.29 -6.44
CA GLY A 54 -17.67 -10.38 -6.40
C GLY A 54 -17.82 -9.59 -7.70
N THR A 55 -18.72 -8.62 -7.69
CA THR A 55 -18.97 -7.71 -8.82
C THR A 55 -17.97 -6.55 -8.84
N GLU A 56 -17.80 -5.92 -10.01
CA GLU A 56 -16.99 -4.70 -10.16
C GLU A 56 -17.46 -3.58 -9.22
N GLY A 57 -18.78 -3.39 -9.10
CA GLY A 57 -19.35 -2.38 -8.20
C GLY A 57 -19.10 -2.66 -6.72
N GLU A 58 -18.99 -3.92 -6.31
CA GLU A 58 -18.57 -4.28 -4.94
C GLU A 58 -17.08 -4.03 -4.73
N LEU A 59 -16.24 -4.31 -5.72
CA LEU A 59 -14.81 -4.01 -5.67
C LEU A 59 -14.57 -2.50 -5.55
N ASP A 60 -15.26 -1.68 -6.34
CA ASP A 60 -15.13 -0.23 -6.29
C ASP A 60 -15.51 0.35 -4.93
N LYS A 61 -16.58 -0.18 -4.30
CA LYS A 61 -16.95 0.19 -2.93
C LYS A 61 -15.86 -0.18 -1.94
N LEU A 62 -15.29 -1.38 -2.08
CA LEU A 62 -14.21 -1.84 -1.20
C LEU A 62 -12.93 -1.02 -1.37
N ILE A 63 -12.56 -0.67 -2.61
CA ILE A 63 -11.42 0.21 -2.90
C ILE A 63 -11.58 1.52 -2.14
N LYS A 64 -12.74 2.17 -2.25
CA LYS A 64 -13.03 3.42 -1.52
C LYS A 64 -12.87 3.25 -0.02
N LEU A 65 -13.45 2.19 0.56
CA LEU A 65 -13.36 1.91 1.99
C LEU A 65 -11.91 1.69 2.47
N ILE A 66 -11.08 0.98 1.70
CA ILE A 66 -9.67 0.77 2.07
C ILE A 66 -8.87 2.06 1.87
N HIS A 67 -9.13 2.83 0.81
CA HIS A 67 -8.49 4.12 0.57
C HIS A 67 -8.78 5.13 1.69
N GLU A 68 -9.96 5.10 2.29
CA GLU A 68 -10.29 5.89 3.49
C GLU A 68 -9.51 5.47 4.75
N LYS A 69 -8.83 4.31 4.74
CA LYS A 69 -8.08 3.75 5.88
C LYS A 69 -6.56 3.81 5.71
N ILE A 70 -6.08 4.20 4.53
CA ILE A 70 -4.65 4.32 4.25
C ILE A 70 -4.29 5.78 3.97
N ILE A 71 -3.13 6.20 4.44
CA ILE A 71 -2.55 7.52 4.19
C ILE A 71 -1.50 7.33 3.11
N ILE A 72 -1.80 7.83 1.92
CA ILE A 72 -0.84 7.85 0.81
C ILE A 72 0.04 9.08 1.01
N VAL A 73 1.34 8.85 1.15
CA VAL A 73 2.34 9.91 1.38
C VAL A 73 3.06 10.18 0.07
N VAL A 74 3.14 11.45 -0.33
CA VAL A 74 3.83 11.85 -1.56
C VAL A 74 5.35 11.78 -1.40
N GLU A 75 6.06 11.48 -2.48
CA GLU A 75 7.53 11.30 -2.43
C GLU A 75 8.28 12.48 -1.83
N ASP A 76 7.83 13.71 -2.11
CA ASP A 76 8.44 14.94 -1.58
C ASP A 76 8.56 14.93 -0.05
N GLU A 77 7.63 14.29 0.67
CA GLU A 77 7.63 14.23 2.13
C GLU A 77 8.70 13.30 2.74
N TYR A 78 9.20 12.32 1.98
CA TYR A 78 10.22 11.36 2.44
C TYR A 78 11.45 11.29 1.54
N SER A 79 11.58 12.24 0.60
CA SER A 79 12.61 12.28 -0.43
C SER A 79 14.03 12.32 0.15
N ASP A 80 14.22 12.95 1.32
CA ASP A 80 15.49 13.02 2.03
C ASP A 80 15.98 11.65 2.54
N LYS A 81 15.10 10.64 2.58
CA LYS A 81 15.44 9.26 2.98
C LYS A 81 15.72 8.33 1.81
N LEU A 82 15.49 8.74 0.56
CA LEU A 82 15.61 7.86 -0.61
C LEU A 82 17.03 7.31 -0.77
N GLU A 83 18.06 8.13 -0.61
CA GLU A 83 19.46 7.68 -0.71
C GLU A 83 19.81 6.65 0.37
N SER A 84 19.32 6.86 1.59
CA SER A 84 19.51 5.90 2.68
C SER A 84 18.78 4.58 2.41
N ALA A 85 17.57 4.65 1.86
CA ALA A 85 16.80 3.47 1.49
C ALA A 85 17.45 2.69 0.34
N GLU A 86 17.96 3.36 -0.69
CA GLU A 86 18.71 2.75 -1.81
C GLU A 86 19.90 1.94 -1.30
N VAL A 87 20.67 2.47 -0.35
CA VAL A 87 21.80 1.73 0.26
C VAL A 87 21.33 0.48 1.01
N ILE A 88 20.16 0.54 1.66
CA ILE A 88 19.61 -0.57 2.47
C ILE A 88 19.02 -1.67 1.58
N ILE A 89 18.20 -1.33 0.59
CA ILE A 89 17.37 -2.31 -0.14
C ILE A 89 17.56 -2.31 -1.66
N GLY A 90 18.14 -1.27 -2.26
CA GLY A 90 18.19 -1.12 -3.73
C GLY A 90 18.86 -2.31 -4.44
N LYS A 91 19.97 -2.83 -3.89
CA LYS A 91 20.64 -4.02 -4.45
C LYS A 91 19.81 -5.32 -4.38
N ILE A 92 18.73 -5.33 -3.60
CA ILE A 92 17.83 -6.48 -3.40
C ILE A 92 16.54 -6.27 -4.19
N ASP A 93 15.84 -5.16 -3.94
CA ASP A 93 14.65 -4.75 -4.69
C ASP A 93 14.54 -3.22 -4.75
N ASN A 94 14.75 -2.66 -5.94
CA ASN A 94 14.61 -1.22 -6.19
C ASN A 94 13.17 -0.71 -5.94
N LYS A 95 12.15 -1.56 -6.04
CA LYS A 95 10.76 -1.12 -5.82
C LYS A 95 10.41 -0.97 -4.35
N ASP A 96 11.19 -1.56 -3.47
CA ASP A 96 10.99 -1.46 -2.02
C ASP A 96 11.61 -0.18 -1.44
N ILE A 97 12.47 0.51 -2.20
CA ILE A 97 13.09 1.78 -1.81
C ILE A 97 12.09 2.80 -1.27
N PRO A 98 10.99 3.16 -1.96
CA PRO A 98 10.04 4.15 -1.45
C PRO A 98 9.37 3.71 -0.12
N PHE A 99 9.15 2.40 0.08
CA PHE A 99 8.58 1.89 1.33
C PHE A 99 9.58 1.96 2.48
N ILE A 100 10.84 1.62 2.22
CA ILE A 100 11.90 1.75 3.22
C ILE A 100 12.17 3.22 3.53
N ALA A 101 12.19 4.10 2.53
CA ALA A 101 12.37 5.54 2.73
C ALA A 101 11.27 6.13 3.60
N LEU A 102 10.00 5.81 3.32
CA LEU A 102 8.88 6.21 4.16
C LEU A 102 8.98 5.66 5.59
N ALA A 103 9.46 4.42 5.75
CA ALA A 103 9.69 3.81 7.06
C ALA A 103 10.88 4.43 7.82
N LEU A 104 11.86 5.02 7.12
CA LEU A 104 12.95 5.79 7.73
C LEU A 104 12.49 7.18 8.18
N ASP A 105 11.57 7.79 7.43
CA ASP A 105 11.00 9.10 7.74
C ASP A 105 10.05 9.04 8.94
N ARG A 106 9.11 8.09 8.94
CA ARG A 106 8.05 7.97 9.96
C ARG A 106 8.44 7.18 11.22
N ARG A 107 9.73 7.18 11.58
CA ARG A 107 10.26 6.50 12.77
C ARG A 107 9.83 7.15 14.09
#